data_AF-A0A8H5P4R0-F1
#
_entry.id   AF-A0A8H5P4R0-F1
#
_cell.length_a   1.000
_cell.length_b   1.000
_cell.length_c   1.000
_cell.angle_alpha   90.00
_cell.angle_beta   90.00
_cell.angle_gamma   90.00
#
_symmetry.space_group_name_H-M   'P 1'
#
loop_
_entity.id
_entity.type
_entity.pdbx_description
1 polymer ?
#
loop_
_entity_poly.entity_id
_entity_poly.type
_entity_poly.pdbx_seq_one_letter_code
_entity_poly.pdbx_strand_id
1 'polypeptide(L)'
;MADPSHFTDPFWEPQDQIPVELDAQPQISPFKPANLLYSISSSLETTPVGIEFAVGGLGTIAAKADSPTESVVFTIRPEKRKEQPTLRLEITKTDCVLSKKDKDADKFVAYKEKLTFQSDEERSKFHDLVMFPKGKTSALLDTLTKRPTYWISVDRSNARIRYGQSLINNSMTFMEIQFDKEKAAWMDNLVSTEVEQDGSPISNKEIKYKPQPVTVDLPPVVIPESEMTLDILEKMTAMTFANLPKACQKLYHNISGAKITARPDSFPKLPEAIDESCRDENKYCGAILKAKDTFKDPTETYLRITIGDNLADSPGIPYVMEIWPPGHKSPIHQHGDASAVIRVLYGKIQVSWFDKVEEGSNPQLIGNPVILEEGKVTWLGKDQYQVHQLENTSNTVCITLQCYQFDDDDRVHDEAFYWMDNQGHRNKFIPNSDSAYGLFVQKVKDEWEKSHRA
;
A
#
# COMPACT_ATOMS: atom_id res chain seq x y z
N MET A 1 2.31 -31.68 13.61
CA MET A 1 2.98 -30.95 12.51
C MET A 1 1.91 -30.16 11.80
N ALA A 2 2.11 -28.86 11.60
CA ALA A 2 1.11 -27.98 11.01
C ALA A 2 0.88 -28.33 9.52
N ASP A 3 -0.38 -28.23 9.08
CA ASP A 3 -0.80 -28.44 7.70
C ASP A 3 -0.22 -27.33 6.79
N PRO A 4 0.32 -27.65 5.59
CA PRO A 4 0.85 -26.66 4.65
C PRO A 4 -0.12 -25.54 4.27
N SER A 5 -1.43 -25.77 4.34
CA SER A 5 -2.46 -24.75 4.11
C SER A 5 -2.52 -23.65 5.18
N HIS A 6 -1.93 -23.88 6.37
CA HIS A 6 -1.86 -22.88 7.45
C HIS A 6 -0.82 -21.78 7.19
N PHE A 7 0.09 -21.96 6.23
CA PHE A 7 1.16 -21.00 5.92
C PHE A 7 0.81 -20.07 4.74
N THR A 8 -0.41 -20.17 4.21
CA THR A 8 -0.90 -19.30 3.12
C THR A 8 -2.01 -18.35 3.56
N ASP A 9 -2.36 -18.35 4.84
CA ASP A 9 -3.38 -17.46 5.40
C ASP A 9 -2.72 -16.34 6.22
N PRO A 10 -2.75 -15.08 5.76
CA PRO A 10 -2.16 -13.95 6.48
C PRO A 10 -2.85 -13.62 7.81
N PHE A 11 -3.90 -14.37 8.19
CA PHE A 11 -4.65 -14.22 9.44
C PHE A 11 -4.50 -15.39 10.42
N TRP A 12 -3.62 -16.36 10.11
CA TRP A 12 -3.41 -17.52 10.98
C TRP A 12 -2.56 -17.16 12.21
N GLU A 13 -3.02 -17.59 13.39
CA GLU A 13 -2.23 -17.57 14.63
C GLU A 13 -2.15 -19.01 15.20
N PRO A 14 -1.00 -19.43 15.76
CA PRO A 14 -0.88 -20.71 16.42
C PRO A 14 -1.83 -20.81 17.62
N GLN A 15 -2.41 -21.99 17.86
CA GLN A 15 -3.03 -22.26 19.16
C GLN A 15 -1.95 -22.30 20.24
N ASP A 16 -2.03 -21.41 21.21
CA ASP A 16 -1.11 -21.36 22.35
C ASP A 16 -1.11 -22.71 23.09
N GLN A 17 0.06 -23.36 23.10
CA GLN A 17 0.35 -24.35 24.12
C GLN A 17 0.68 -23.59 25.41
N ILE A 18 -0.16 -23.80 26.42
CA ILE A 18 -0.03 -23.23 27.77
C ILE A 18 1.41 -23.38 28.28
N PRO A 19 2.15 -22.29 28.54
CA PRO A 19 3.42 -22.37 29.22
C PRO A 19 3.23 -22.61 30.72
N VAL A 20 4.02 -23.54 31.25
CA VAL A 20 4.16 -23.81 32.68
C VAL A 20 4.75 -22.57 33.38
N GLU A 21 4.11 -22.14 34.47
CA GLU A 21 4.50 -21.02 35.34
C GLU A 21 5.94 -21.16 35.88
N LEU A 22 6.68 -20.05 35.86
CA LEU A 22 7.84 -19.81 36.71
C LEU A 22 7.76 -18.38 37.26
N ASP A 23 7.83 -18.30 38.59
CA ASP A 23 7.56 -17.16 39.47
C ASP A 23 8.57 -16.00 39.48
N ALA A 24 8.03 -14.83 39.88
CA ALA A 24 8.64 -13.69 40.61
C ALA A 24 9.56 -12.71 39.85
N GLN A 25 9.55 -11.38 40.02
CA GLN A 25 8.82 -10.37 40.83
C GLN A 25 9.15 -8.94 40.26
N PRO A 26 8.51 -7.82 40.72
CA PRO A 26 8.27 -6.63 39.89
C PRO A 26 9.26 -5.46 40.05
N GLN A 27 9.53 -4.74 38.94
CA GLN A 27 10.05 -3.37 38.96
C GLN A 27 8.99 -2.37 38.48
N ILE A 28 8.80 -1.32 39.27
CA ILE A 28 7.83 -0.24 39.07
C ILE A 28 8.41 0.79 38.08
N SER A 29 7.70 1.07 36.99
CA SER A 29 8.00 2.14 36.02
C SER A 29 6.73 2.98 35.76
N PRO A 30 6.81 4.33 35.64
CA PRO A 30 5.65 5.22 35.62
C PRO A 30 5.12 5.52 34.21
N PHE A 31 5.07 4.54 33.32
CA PHE A 31 4.41 4.65 32.02
C PHE A 31 3.38 3.55 31.90
N LYS A 32 2.09 3.90 31.81
CA LYS A 32 1.02 2.94 31.48
C LYS A 32 1.13 2.58 30.00
N PRO A 33 1.49 1.33 29.63
CA PRO A 33 1.24 0.82 28.30
C PRO A 33 -0.27 0.58 28.16
N ALA A 34 -0.80 0.64 26.94
CA ALA A 34 -2.13 0.13 26.66
C ALA A 34 -2.17 -1.36 27.04
N ASN A 35 -2.96 -1.70 28.06
CA ASN A 35 -3.17 -3.09 28.43
C ASN A 35 -4.11 -3.73 27.40
N LEU A 36 -3.56 -4.56 26.50
CA LEU A 36 -4.33 -5.62 25.87
C LEU A 36 -4.69 -6.62 26.98
N LEU A 37 -5.88 -6.52 27.56
CA LEU A 37 -6.39 -7.52 28.49
C LEU A 37 -6.83 -8.75 27.68
N TYR A 38 -6.00 -9.78 27.64
CA TYR A 38 -6.45 -11.14 27.36
C TYR A 38 -7.29 -11.62 28.55
N SER A 39 -8.61 -11.42 28.50
CA SER A 39 -9.52 -12.12 29.41
C SER A 39 -9.93 -13.43 28.77
N ILE A 40 -9.36 -14.52 29.26
CA ILE A 40 -9.87 -15.86 28.96
C ILE A 40 -11.06 -16.09 29.90
N SER A 41 -12.28 -15.86 29.42
CA SER A 41 -13.48 -16.39 30.08
C SER A 41 -14.31 -17.16 29.07
N SER A 42 -14.32 -18.47 29.22
CA SER A 42 -15.21 -19.39 28.53
C SER A 42 -16.66 -19.16 28.98
N SER A 43 -17.46 -18.51 28.15
CA SER A 43 -18.92 -18.64 28.13
C SER A 43 -19.49 -18.09 26.83
N LEU A 44 -20.38 -18.85 26.20
CA LEU A 44 -21.20 -18.42 25.07
C LEU A 44 -21.88 -17.09 25.38
N GLU A 45 -21.48 -16.02 24.69
CA GLU A 45 -22.32 -14.87 24.34
C GLU A 45 -21.57 -14.06 23.26
N THR A 46 -22.15 -14.00 22.06
CA THR A 46 -21.66 -13.26 20.89
C THR A 46 -21.81 -11.75 21.13
N THR A 47 -20.95 -11.17 21.96
CA THR A 47 -20.86 -9.71 22.10
C THR A 47 -19.80 -9.20 21.11
N PRO A 48 -20.15 -8.35 20.13
CA PRO A 48 -19.16 -7.78 19.23
C PRO A 48 -18.15 -6.96 20.06
N VAL A 49 -16.89 -7.38 20.09
CA VAL A 49 -15.82 -6.63 20.74
C VAL A 49 -15.43 -5.50 19.79
N GLY A 50 -16.02 -4.31 19.97
CA GLY A 50 -15.63 -3.13 19.20
C GLY A 50 -14.15 -2.80 19.39
N ILE A 51 -13.48 -2.32 18.34
CA ILE A 51 -12.08 -1.91 18.40
C ILE A 51 -11.98 -0.52 19.02
N GLU A 52 -11.18 -0.39 20.09
CA GLU A 52 -10.98 0.87 20.80
C GLU A 52 -9.96 1.79 20.11
N PHE A 53 -10.22 3.09 20.13
CA PHE A 53 -9.29 4.11 19.69
C PHE A 53 -8.30 4.43 20.80
N ALA A 54 -7.02 4.43 20.46
CA ALA A 54 -5.95 4.86 21.36
C ALA A 54 -6.09 6.33 21.78
N VAL A 55 -6.66 7.16 20.91
CA VAL A 55 -7.00 8.56 21.17
C VAL A 55 -8.42 8.78 20.67
N GLY A 56 -9.31 9.25 21.55
CA GLY A 56 -10.70 9.53 21.19
C GLY A 56 -10.80 10.40 19.94
N GLY A 57 -11.68 10.02 19.02
CA GLY A 57 -11.93 10.69 17.74
C GLY A 57 -10.80 10.62 16.71
N LEU A 58 -9.76 9.80 16.94
CA LEU A 58 -8.59 9.77 16.08
C LEU A 58 -8.20 8.34 15.72
N GLY A 59 -8.27 8.02 14.42
CA GLY A 59 -7.75 6.77 13.89
C GLY A 59 -8.48 6.28 12.66
N THR A 60 -8.00 5.17 12.12
CA THR A 60 -8.57 4.50 10.96
C THR A 60 -8.80 3.04 11.27
N ILE A 61 -10.01 2.55 10.95
CA ILE A 61 -10.39 1.15 11.06
C ILE A 61 -10.58 0.62 9.66
N ALA A 62 -9.87 -0.44 9.32
CA ALA A 62 -10.05 -1.17 8.09
C ALA A 62 -10.53 -2.60 8.40
N ALA A 63 -11.49 -3.08 7.64
CA ALA A 63 -12.05 -4.42 7.77
C ALA A 63 -12.04 -5.12 6.42
N LYS A 64 -11.58 -6.37 6.42
CA LYS A 64 -11.66 -7.25 5.25
C LYS A 64 -12.96 -8.04 5.34
N ALA A 65 -13.84 -7.80 4.38
CA ALA A 65 -15.11 -8.52 4.26
C ALA A 65 -14.91 -9.75 3.38
N ASP A 66 -15.65 -10.83 3.63
CA ASP A 66 -15.61 -12.05 2.81
C ASP A 66 -16.86 -12.15 1.95
N SER A 67 -16.74 -11.78 0.67
CA SER A 67 -17.80 -11.82 -0.34
C SER A 67 -19.13 -11.22 0.14
N PRO A 68 -19.16 -9.94 0.58
CA PRO A 68 -20.36 -9.34 1.15
C PRO A 68 -21.50 -9.26 0.13
N THR A 69 -22.72 -9.60 0.57
CA THR A 69 -23.87 -9.74 -0.34
C THR A 69 -24.95 -8.68 -0.15
N GLU A 70 -25.08 -8.12 1.05
CA GLU A 70 -26.11 -7.14 1.39
C GLU A 70 -25.49 -5.82 1.85
N SER A 71 -24.60 -5.87 2.86
CA SER A 71 -24.05 -4.67 3.46
C SER A 71 -22.72 -4.86 4.21
N VAL A 72 -21.98 -3.75 4.34
CA VAL A 72 -20.93 -3.58 5.35
C VAL A 72 -21.24 -2.33 6.15
N VAL A 73 -21.19 -2.44 7.48
CA VAL A 73 -21.61 -1.38 8.40
C VAL A 73 -20.49 -1.10 9.41
N PHE A 74 -20.13 0.17 9.54
CA PHE A 74 -19.26 0.67 10.62
C PHE A 74 -20.11 1.47 11.61
N THR A 75 -20.10 1.06 12.88
CA THR A 75 -20.76 1.80 13.96
C THR A 75 -19.71 2.36 14.90
N ILE A 76 -19.51 3.68 14.89
CA ILE A 76 -18.53 4.37 15.73
C ILE A 76 -19.24 4.91 16.97
N ARG A 77 -18.85 4.41 18.13
CA ARG A 77 -19.53 4.67 19.40
C ARG A 77 -18.72 5.61 20.30
N PRO A 78 -19.42 6.41 21.11
CA PRO A 78 -18.79 7.19 22.13
C PRO A 78 -18.66 6.44 23.45
N GLU A 79 -17.86 6.97 24.37
CA GLU A 79 -17.72 6.42 25.72
C GLU A 79 -19.06 6.44 26.47
N LYS A 80 -19.79 7.56 26.40
CA LYS A 80 -21.09 7.73 27.08
C LYS A 80 -22.25 7.62 26.09
N ARG A 81 -22.58 6.39 25.69
CA ARG A 81 -23.61 6.09 24.66
C ARG A 81 -25.00 6.70 24.88
N LYS A 82 -25.39 6.97 26.13
CA LYS A 82 -26.69 7.60 26.46
C LYS A 82 -26.71 9.12 26.31
N GLU A 83 -25.54 9.75 26.29
CA GLU A 83 -25.38 11.22 26.36
C GLU A 83 -24.70 11.79 25.12
N GLN A 84 -24.00 10.95 24.35
CA GLN A 84 -23.12 11.36 23.28
C GLN A 84 -23.48 10.65 21.97
N PRO A 85 -23.14 11.28 20.82
CA PRO A 85 -23.59 10.80 19.54
C PRO A 85 -22.85 9.54 19.07
N THR A 86 -23.60 8.68 18.38
CA THR A 86 -23.09 7.51 17.66
C THR A 86 -23.19 7.76 16.16
N LEU A 87 -22.15 7.37 15.43
CA LEU A 87 -22.14 7.40 13.96
C LEU A 87 -22.35 6.00 13.40
N ARG A 88 -23.01 5.95 12.25
CA ARG A 88 -23.17 4.72 11.48
C ARG A 88 -22.94 5.01 10.01
N LEU A 89 -21.97 4.32 9.43
CA LEU A 89 -21.77 4.23 7.99
C LEU A 89 -22.31 2.88 7.52
N GLU A 90 -23.23 2.91 6.58
CA GLU A 90 -23.82 1.72 5.96
C GLU A 90 -23.56 1.73 4.46
N ILE A 91 -22.90 0.68 3.97
CA ILE A 91 -22.51 0.50 2.58
C ILE A 91 -23.31 -0.68 2.03
N THR A 92 -24.06 -0.46 0.96
CA THR A 92 -24.90 -1.47 0.31
C THR A 92 -24.68 -1.45 -1.20
N LYS A 93 -25.31 -2.38 -1.92
CA LYS A 93 -25.29 -2.41 -3.38
C LYS A 93 -25.88 -1.17 -4.05
N THR A 94 -26.73 -0.42 -3.35
CA THR A 94 -27.48 0.70 -3.94
C THR A 94 -27.22 2.03 -3.27
N ASP A 95 -26.63 2.03 -2.06
CA ASP A 95 -26.39 3.24 -1.31
C ASP A 95 -25.16 3.18 -0.39
N CYS A 96 -24.64 4.35 -0.05
CA CYS A 96 -23.55 4.55 0.91
C CYS A 96 -23.95 5.72 1.83
N VAL A 97 -24.39 5.40 3.05
CA VAL A 97 -25.08 6.36 3.92
C VAL A 97 -24.29 6.55 5.21
N LEU A 98 -23.85 7.78 5.45
CA LEU A 98 -23.38 8.21 6.77
C LEU A 98 -24.53 8.84 7.55
N SER A 99 -24.73 8.37 8.77
CA SER A 99 -25.79 8.83 9.66
C SER A 99 -25.29 9.02 11.09
N LYS A 100 -26.02 9.84 11.84
CA LYS A 100 -25.74 10.14 13.25
C LYS A 100 -27.02 10.02 14.06
N LYS A 101 -26.90 9.52 15.28
CA LYS A 101 -27.91 9.70 16.34
C LYS A 101 -27.26 10.43 17.51
N ASP A 102 -27.97 11.34 18.16
CA ASP A 102 -27.40 12.14 19.25
C ASP A 102 -27.35 11.37 20.58
N LYS A 103 -28.32 10.49 20.83
CA LYS A 103 -28.38 9.59 21.97
C LYS A 103 -28.80 8.20 21.55
N ASP A 104 -28.57 7.22 22.42
CA ASP A 104 -28.86 5.83 22.11
C ASP A 104 -30.33 5.53 21.75
N ALA A 105 -31.27 6.25 22.38
CA ALA A 105 -32.70 6.14 22.15
C ALA A 105 -33.19 6.84 20.87
N ASP A 106 -32.35 7.68 20.26
CA ASP A 106 -32.71 8.42 19.06
C ASP A 106 -32.58 7.54 17.81
N LYS A 107 -33.28 7.93 16.75
CA LYS A 107 -33.13 7.30 15.43
C LYS A 107 -31.90 7.87 14.73
N PHE A 108 -31.24 7.05 13.92
CA PHE A 108 -30.21 7.54 13.01
C PHE A 108 -30.82 8.50 11.97
N VAL A 109 -30.19 9.66 11.82
CA VAL A 109 -30.51 10.66 10.81
C VAL A 109 -29.35 10.71 9.83
N ALA A 110 -29.63 10.48 8.55
CA ALA A 110 -28.64 10.56 7.48
C ALA A 110 -28.19 12.01 7.27
N TYR A 111 -26.89 12.20 7.06
CA TYR A 111 -26.38 13.49 6.60
C TYR A 111 -26.85 13.77 5.18
N LYS A 112 -27.04 15.05 4.87
CA LYS A 112 -27.40 15.47 3.51
C LYS A 112 -26.22 15.27 2.58
N GLU A 113 -26.50 14.87 1.35
CA GLU A 113 -25.50 14.67 0.32
C GLU A 113 -25.34 15.92 -0.55
N LYS A 114 -24.11 16.23 -0.96
CA LYS A 114 -23.82 17.16 -2.05
C LYS A 114 -23.46 16.35 -3.29
N LEU A 115 -24.45 16.11 -4.14
CA LEU A 115 -24.34 15.25 -5.33
C LEU A 115 -23.64 15.92 -6.52
N THR A 116 -23.51 17.25 -6.53
CA THR A 116 -22.88 18.01 -7.62
C THR A 116 -21.66 18.76 -7.12
N PHE A 117 -20.56 18.65 -7.87
CA PHE A 117 -19.30 19.32 -7.60
C PHE A 117 -18.71 19.86 -8.91
N GLN A 118 -18.29 21.12 -8.91
CA GLN A 118 -17.42 21.65 -9.98
C GLN A 118 -15.97 21.38 -9.58
N SER A 119 -15.10 20.99 -10.52
CA SER A 119 -13.73 20.53 -10.25
C SER A 119 -12.86 21.51 -9.44
N ASP A 120 -13.25 22.77 -9.43
CA ASP A 120 -12.58 23.94 -8.87
C ASP A 120 -13.22 24.47 -7.58
N GLU A 121 -14.33 23.87 -7.12
CA GLU A 121 -14.91 24.22 -5.82
C GLU A 121 -14.00 23.79 -4.66
N GLU A 122 -13.85 24.67 -3.66
CA GLU A 122 -13.07 24.38 -2.46
C GLU A 122 -13.91 23.55 -1.48
N ARG A 123 -13.60 22.25 -1.35
CA ARG A 123 -14.38 21.29 -0.54
C ARG A 123 -14.52 21.69 0.93
N SER A 124 -13.52 22.39 1.47
CA SER A 124 -13.47 22.91 2.84
C SER A 124 -14.64 23.86 3.19
N LYS A 125 -15.33 24.42 2.20
CA LYS A 125 -16.45 25.36 2.41
C LYS A 125 -17.76 24.67 2.73
N PHE A 126 -17.89 23.38 2.44
CA PHE A 126 -19.13 22.63 2.63
C PHE A 126 -19.06 21.84 3.93
N HIS A 127 -19.78 22.32 4.94
CA HIS A 127 -19.85 21.68 6.24
C HIS A 127 -21.12 20.84 6.36
N ASP A 128 -21.02 19.72 7.07
CA ASP A 128 -22.12 18.80 7.39
C ASP A 128 -22.83 18.21 6.17
N LEU A 129 -22.10 18.14 5.04
CA LEU A 129 -22.54 17.54 3.78
C LEU A 129 -21.63 16.39 3.38
N VAL A 130 -22.24 15.24 3.08
CA VAL A 130 -21.53 14.08 2.54
C VAL A 130 -21.20 14.32 1.07
N MET A 131 -19.94 14.08 0.71
CA MET A 131 -19.42 14.20 -0.64
C MET A 131 -18.84 12.87 -1.10
N PHE A 132 -18.92 12.62 -2.42
CA PHE A 132 -18.35 11.42 -3.04
C PHE A 132 -17.30 11.82 -4.10
N PRO A 133 -16.01 11.96 -3.72
CA PRO A 133 -14.96 12.47 -4.61
C PRO A 133 -14.79 11.73 -5.93
N LYS A 134 -15.15 10.44 -5.97
CA LYS A 134 -15.07 9.55 -7.13
C LYS A 134 -16.46 9.19 -7.69
N GLY A 135 -17.50 9.89 -7.24
CA GLY A 135 -18.90 9.63 -7.58
C GLY A 135 -19.55 8.57 -6.67
N LYS A 136 -20.85 8.75 -6.37
CA LYS A 136 -21.56 7.92 -5.37
C LYS A 136 -21.51 6.41 -5.68
N THR A 137 -21.61 6.03 -6.95
CA THR A 137 -21.57 4.62 -7.39
C THR A 137 -20.25 3.92 -6.99
N SER A 138 -19.15 4.65 -6.94
CA SER A 138 -17.84 4.09 -6.54
C SER A 138 -17.73 3.79 -5.04
N ALA A 139 -18.60 4.38 -4.22
CA ALA A 139 -18.63 4.19 -2.76
C ALA A 139 -19.54 3.03 -2.34
N LEU A 140 -20.17 2.34 -3.29
CA LEU A 140 -21.10 1.24 -3.03
C LEU A 140 -20.35 -0.05 -2.70
N LEU A 141 -21.09 -1.04 -2.23
CA LEU A 141 -20.57 -2.35 -1.87
C LEU A 141 -19.86 -3.00 -3.08
N ASP A 142 -18.60 -3.38 -2.89
CA ASP A 142 -17.85 -4.18 -3.84
C ASP A 142 -18.29 -5.64 -3.74
N THR A 143 -19.04 -6.07 -4.75
CA THR A 143 -19.56 -7.44 -4.88
C THR A 143 -18.77 -8.26 -5.89
N LEU A 144 -17.74 -7.68 -6.50
CA LEU A 144 -16.93 -8.32 -7.53
C LEU A 144 -15.67 -8.94 -6.92
N THR A 145 -15.08 -8.25 -5.96
CA THR A 145 -13.92 -8.75 -5.23
C THR A 145 -14.35 -9.80 -4.22
N LYS A 146 -13.61 -10.91 -4.13
CA LYS A 146 -13.88 -11.97 -3.14
C LYS A 146 -13.63 -11.50 -1.71
N ARG A 147 -12.55 -10.75 -1.45
CA ARG A 147 -12.22 -10.26 -0.11
C ARG A 147 -11.93 -8.75 -0.08
N PRO A 148 -12.93 -7.90 -0.35
CA PRO A 148 -12.74 -6.45 -0.39
C PRO A 148 -12.36 -5.90 0.99
N THR A 149 -11.51 -4.89 1.00
CA THR A 149 -11.17 -4.13 2.21
C THR A 149 -11.96 -2.83 2.22
N TYR A 150 -12.65 -2.55 3.32
CA TYR A 150 -13.35 -1.29 3.58
C TYR A 150 -12.69 -0.60 4.75
N TRP A 151 -12.65 0.74 4.74
CA TRP A 151 -12.10 1.47 5.88
C TRP A 151 -12.86 2.75 6.15
N ILE A 152 -12.92 3.12 7.43
CA ILE A 152 -13.42 4.39 7.92
C ILE A 152 -12.33 5.08 8.74
N SER A 153 -12.15 6.37 8.51
CA SER A 153 -11.16 7.19 9.18
C SER A 153 -11.83 8.36 9.89
N VAL A 154 -11.52 8.53 11.17
CA VAL A 154 -12.02 9.60 12.03
C VAL A 154 -10.86 10.54 12.33
N ASP A 155 -10.99 11.77 11.86
CA ASP A 155 -10.00 12.83 12.05
C ASP A 155 -10.64 13.99 12.82
N ARG A 156 -10.70 13.87 14.14
CA ARG A 156 -11.20 14.95 14.99
C ARG A 156 -10.40 16.25 14.88
N SER A 157 -9.10 16.17 14.57
CA SER A 157 -8.22 17.34 14.52
C SER A 157 -8.60 18.28 13.38
N ASN A 158 -9.01 17.68 12.26
CA ASN A 158 -9.52 18.39 11.09
C ASN A 158 -11.06 18.33 10.98
N ALA A 159 -11.76 17.85 12.02
CA ALA A 159 -13.21 17.69 12.03
C ALA A 159 -13.74 16.96 10.78
N ARG A 160 -13.11 15.85 10.40
CA ARG A 160 -13.37 15.16 9.13
C ARG A 160 -13.56 13.67 9.33
N ILE A 161 -14.45 13.07 8.54
CA ILE A 161 -14.58 11.62 8.42
C ILE A 161 -14.45 11.23 6.97
N ARG A 162 -13.74 10.13 6.73
CA ARG A 162 -13.55 9.54 5.41
C ARG A 162 -13.88 8.08 5.41
N TYR A 163 -14.37 7.64 4.27
CA TYR A 163 -14.54 6.24 3.96
C TYR A 163 -13.87 5.93 2.62
N GLY A 164 -13.27 4.76 2.55
CA GLY A 164 -12.72 4.23 1.31
C GLY A 164 -12.68 2.71 1.27
N GLN A 165 -12.10 2.21 0.17
CA GLN A 165 -11.93 0.78 -0.09
C GLN A 165 -10.51 0.50 -0.60
N SER A 166 -10.06 -0.75 -0.51
CA SER A 166 -8.70 -1.18 -0.90
C SER A 166 -7.61 -0.57 -0.02
N LEU A 167 -6.62 0.16 -0.59
CA LEU A 167 -5.54 0.78 0.17
C LEU A 167 -6.07 1.84 1.14
N ILE A 168 -5.47 1.91 2.34
CA ILE A 168 -5.87 2.82 3.42
C ILE A 168 -5.15 4.16 3.24
N ASN A 169 -5.55 4.94 2.24
CA ASN A 169 -4.94 6.21 1.91
C ASN A 169 -5.96 7.21 1.33
N ASN A 170 -5.56 8.47 1.16
CA ASN A 170 -6.48 9.54 0.78
C ASN A 170 -6.95 9.41 -0.68
N SER A 171 -6.08 8.93 -1.57
CA SER A 171 -6.40 8.62 -2.97
C SER A 171 -7.50 7.58 -3.12
N MET A 172 -7.75 6.76 -2.11
CA MET A 172 -8.82 5.76 -2.05
C MET A 172 -10.06 6.21 -1.27
N THR A 173 -10.19 7.51 -1.01
CA THR A 173 -11.41 8.08 -0.40
C THR A 173 -12.57 8.07 -1.39
N PHE A 174 -13.63 7.34 -1.05
CA PHE A 174 -14.87 7.27 -1.82
C PHE A 174 -15.98 8.14 -1.25
N MET A 175 -15.98 8.38 0.06
CA MET A 175 -16.89 9.29 0.73
C MET A 175 -16.16 10.12 1.78
N GLU A 176 -16.51 11.40 1.89
CA GLU A 176 -15.96 12.33 2.87
C GLU A 176 -17.06 13.24 3.41
N ILE A 177 -16.96 13.60 4.69
CA ILE A 177 -17.70 14.70 5.30
C ILE A 177 -16.74 15.59 6.08
N GLN A 178 -16.88 16.89 5.90
CA GLN A 178 -16.23 17.92 6.70
C GLN A 178 -17.27 18.49 7.67
N PHE A 179 -16.97 18.50 8.96
CA PHE A 179 -17.80 19.11 9.99
C PHE A 179 -17.32 20.53 10.28
N ASP A 180 -18.26 21.37 10.70
CA ASP A 180 -17.94 22.67 11.31
C ASP A 180 -17.15 22.42 12.60
N LYS A 181 -15.89 22.86 12.63
CA LYS A 181 -14.96 22.60 13.74
C LYS A 181 -15.49 23.11 15.08
N GLU A 182 -16.25 24.19 15.10
CA GLU A 182 -16.84 24.74 16.33
C GLU A 182 -17.95 23.84 16.90
N LYS A 183 -18.58 23.00 16.04
CA LYS A 183 -19.67 22.10 16.40
C LYS A 183 -19.25 20.63 16.47
N ALA A 184 -18.00 20.31 16.11
CA ALA A 184 -17.49 18.95 16.01
C ALA A 184 -16.84 18.42 17.31
N ALA A 185 -16.91 19.15 18.43
CA ALA A 185 -16.30 18.74 19.70
C ALA A 185 -16.76 17.35 20.20
N TRP A 186 -17.93 16.89 19.76
CA TRP A 186 -18.42 15.55 20.08
C TRP A 186 -17.53 14.43 19.52
N MET A 187 -16.78 14.68 18.44
CA MET A 187 -15.87 13.70 17.83
C MET A 187 -14.78 13.24 18.81
N ASP A 188 -14.35 14.10 19.74
CA ASP A 188 -13.38 13.76 20.80
C ASP A 188 -13.80 12.54 21.63
N ASN A 189 -15.11 12.28 21.70
CA ASN A 189 -15.67 11.24 22.54
C ASN A 189 -15.91 9.93 21.81
N LEU A 190 -15.65 9.85 20.51
CA LEU A 190 -15.72 8.61 19.75
C LEU A 190 -14.55 7.70 20.15
N VAL A 191 -14.82 6.56 20.75
CA VAL A 191 -13.78 5.72 21.37
C VAL A 191 -13.75 4.30 20.83
N SER A 192 -14.77 3.84 20.12
CA SER A 192 -14.72 2.49 19.55
C SER A 192 -15.49 2.36 18.25
N THR A 193 -15.14 1.35 17.45
CA THR A 193 -15.84 1.00 16.22
C THR A 193 -16.20 -0.47 16.20
N GLU A 194 -17.47 -0.77 15.94
CA GLU A 194 -17.97 -2.11 15.62
C GLU A 194 -18.13 -2.22 14.09
N VAL A 195 -17.74 -3.36 13.51
CA VAL A 195 -17.88 -3.60 12.08
C VAL A 195 -18.70 -4.86 11.84
N GLU A 196 -19.71 -4.76 11.00
CA GLU A 196 -20.61 -5.85 10.64
C GLU A 196 -20.64 -6.03 9.12
N GLN A 197 -20.74 -7.28 8.68
CA GLN A 197 -21.04 -7.68 7.32
C GLN A 197 -22.34 -8.48 7.33
N ASP A 198 -23.30 -8.11 6.46
CA ASP A 198 -24.57 -8.82 6.29
C ASP A 198 -25.28 -9.09 7.64
N GLY A 199 -25.22 -8.10 8.55
CA GLY A 199 -25.79 -8.16 9.91
C GLY A 199 -25.00 -9.01 10.93
N SER A 200 -23.85 -9.55 10.55
CA SER A 200 -22.98 -10.36 11.41
C SER A 200 -21.66 -9.62 11.70
N PRO A 201 -21.15 -9.64 12.96
CA PRO A 201 -19.86 -9.01 13.27
C PRO A 201 -18.70 -9.61 12.46
N ILE A 202 -17.83 -8.76 11.93
CA ILE A 202 -16.57 -9.20 11.33
C ILE A 202 -15.59 -9.59 12.44
N SER A 203 -14.85 -10.69 12.25
CA SER A 203 -13.83 -11.15 13.20
C SER A 203 -12.76 -10.07 13.45
N ASN A 204 -12.33 -9.90 14.71
CA ASN A 204 -11.25 -8.97 15.05
C ASN A 204 -9.94 -9.25 14.31
N LYS A 205 -9.70 -10.50 13.88
CA LYS A 205 -8.52 -10.86 13.06
C LYS A 205 -8.55 -10.18 11.69
N GLU A 206 -9.73 -9.93 11.16
CA GLU A 206 -9.97 -9.30 9.86
C GLU A 206 -10.05 -7.77 9.95
N ILE A 207 -9.81 -7.21 11.14
CA ILE A 207 -9.83 -5.77 11.40
C ILE A 207 -8.41 -5.27 11.69
N LYS A 208 -7.99 -4.23 10.99
CA LYS A 208 -6.75 -3.49 11.24
C LYS A 208 -7.08 -2.10 11.77
N TYR A 209 -6.49 -1.73 12.90
CA TYR A 209 -6.57 -0.38 13.47
C TYR A 209 -5.27 0.39 13.26
N LYS A 210 -5.39 1.65 12.88
CA LYS A 210 -4.30 2.62 12.84
C LYS A 210 -4.61 3.82 13.72
N PRO A 211 -3.71 4.23 14.62
CA PRO A 211 -3.91 5.42 15.44
C PRO A 211 -4.02 6.72 14.63
N GLN A 212 -3.43 6.77 13.44
CA GLN A 212 -3.46 7.94 12.58
C GLN A 212 -4.68 7.93 11.64
N PRO A 213 -5.33 9.09 11.43
CA PRO A 213 -6.33 9.23 10.40
C PRO A 213 -5.70 9.34 9.01
N VAL A 214 -6.47 9.00 7.99
CA VAL A 214 -6.16 9.27 6.59
C VAL A 214 -6.36 10.76 6.33
N THR A 215 -5.28 11.48 6.04
CA THR A 215 -5.26 12.94 5.86
C THR A 215 -4.88 13.33 4.44
N VAL A 216 -3.66 13.05 4.04
CA VAL A 216 -3.09 13.35 2.74
C VAL A 216 -2.20 12.19 2.33
N ASP A 217 -2.07 11.98 1.03
CA ASP A 217 -1.09 11.03 0.53
C ASP A 217 0.29 11.67 0.55
N LEU A 218 1.27 10.92 1.06
CA LEU A 218 2.66 11.31 0.90
C LEU A 218 3.04 11.29 -0.59
N PRO A 219 3.88 12.22 -1.07
CA PRO A 219 4.27 12.28 -2.48
C PRO A 219 5.01 11.02 -2.94
N PRO A 220 4.89 10.61 -4.21
CA PRO A 220 5.60 9.43 -4.70
C PRO A 220 7.09 9.71 -4.92
N VAL A 221 7.47 10.97 -5.17
CA VAL A 221 8.84 11.36 -5.51
C VAL A 221 9.63 11.72 -4.26
N VAL A 222 10.81 11.09 -4.11
CA VAL A 222 11.78 11.39 -3.06
C VAL A 222 12.94 12.20 -3.66
N ILE A 223 13.24 13.33 -3.05
CA ILE A 223 14.36 14.21 -3.43
C ILE A 223 15.38 14.36 -2.29
N PRO A 224 16.65 14.69 -2.62
CA PRO A 224 17.63 15.07 -1.60
C PRO A 224 17.17 16.29 -0.80
N GLU A 225 17.60 16.38 0.47
CA GLU A 225 17.28 17.52 1.34
C GLU A 225 17.73 18.86 0.77
N SER A 226 18.86 18.86 0.02
CA SER A 226 19.39 20.06 -0.65
C SER A 226 18.52 20.59 -1.79
N GLU A 227 17.58 19.77 -2.31
CA GLU A 227 16.63 20.18 -3.35
C GLU A 227 15.28 20.63 -2.77
N MET A 228 15.07 20.47 -1.46
CA MET A 228 13.79 20.81 -0.81
C MET A 228 13.60 22.33 -0.74
N THR A 229 12.41 22.81 -1.10
CA THR A 229 12.03 24.23 -1.06
C THR A 229 10.71 24.42 -0.33
N LEU A 230 10.42 25.64 0.12
CA LEU A 230 9.13 25.95 0.76
C LEU A 230 7.93 25.68 -0.16
N ASP A 231 8.07 25.94 -1.46
CA ASP A 231 7.02 25.68 -2.45
C ASP A 231 6.73 24.18 -2.61
N ILE A 232 7.78 23.35 -2.58
CA ILE A 232 7.63 21.88 -2.60
C ILE A 232 6.93 21.39 -1.33
N LEU A 233 7.26 21.95 -0.15
CA LEU A 233 6.61 21.61 1.11
C LEU A 233 5.13 22.03 1.13
N GLU A 234 4.83 23.25 0.67
CA GLU A 234 3.45 23.77 0.61
C GLU A 234 2.57 22.94 -0.34
N LYS A 235 3.09 22.61 -1.53
CA LYS A 235 2.34 21.86 -2.55
C LYS A 235 2.40 20.35 -2.38
N MET A 236 3.26 19.85 -1.49
CA MET A 236 3.60 18.44 -1.33
C MET A 236 3.84 17.73 -2.68
N THR A 237 4.69 18.30 -3.52
CA THR A 237 5.02 17.70 -4.84
C THR A 237 6.14 16.68 -4.76
N ALA A 238 6.94 16.71 -3.70
CA ALA A 238 7.98 15.74 -3.38
C ALA A 238 8.23 15.72 -1.88
N MET A 239 8.93 14.68 -1.40
CA MET A 239 9.34 14.53 0.00
C MET A 239 10.82 14.20 0.11
N THR A 240 11.39 14.34 1.30
CA THR A 240 12.71 13.78 1.60
C THR A 240 12.56 12.38 2.21
N PHE A 241 13.67 11.66 2.30
CA PHE A 241 13.69 10.33 2.90
C PHE A 241 13.17 10.33 4.34
N ALA A 242 13.28 11.44 5.09
CA ALA A 242 12.85 11.54 6.49
C ALA A 242 11.35 11.25 6.70
N ASN A 243 10.53 11.44 5.66
CA ASN A 243 9.09 11.18 5.71
C ASN A 243 8.72 9.76 5.21
N LEU A 244 9.68 8.95 4.76
CA LEU A 244 9.44 7.58 4.30
C LEU A 244 9.09 6.64 5.46
N PRO A 245 8.42 5.50 5.20
CA PRO A 245 8.37 4.39 6.15
C PRO A 245 9.77 3.95 6.58
N LYS A 246 9.92 3.42 7.81
CA LYS A 246 11.23 3.09 8.38
C LYS A 246 12.06 2.13 7.50
N ALA A 247 11.44 1.09 6.96
CA ALA A 247 12.14 0.17 6.06
C ALA A 247 12.61 0.89 4.79
N CYS A 248 11.76 1.74 4.20
CA CYS A 248 12.13 2.59 3.07
C CYS A 248 13.28 3.56 3.38
N GLN A 249 13.38 4.10 4.60
CA GLN A 249 14.51 4.97 5.00
C GLN A 249 15.84 4.20 4.94
N LYS A 250 15.88 2.99 5.52
CA LYS A 250 17.07 2.12 5.49
C LYS A 250 17.47 1.79 4.05
N LEU A 251 16.49 1.37 3.24
CA LEU A 251 16.68 1.07 1.83
C LEU A 251 17.23 2.28 1.05
N TYR A 252 16.62 3.47 1.22
CA TYR A 252 17.06 4.69 0.58
C TYR A 252 18.53 5.01 0.88
N HIS A 253 18.95 4.93 2.15
CA HIS A 253 20.34 5.20 2.53
C HIS A 253 21.35 4.24 1.90
N ASN A 254 20.97 2.99 1.67
CA ASN A 254 21.86 1.99 1.05
C ASN A 254 22.07 2.25 -0.44
N ILE A 255 21.10 2.88 -1.12
CA ILE A 255 21.14 3.06 -2.57
C ILE A 255 21.32 4.52 -3.02
N SER A 256 21.27 5.51 -2.13
CA SER A 256 21.37 6.93 -2.48
C SER A 256 22.81 7.42 -2.73
N GLY A 257 23.82 6.57 -2.49
CA GLY A 257 25.22 6.93 -2.68
C GLY A 257 25.53 7.45 -4.09
N ALA A 258 26.34 8.50 -4.19
CA ALA A 258 26.67 9.13 -5.47
C ALA A 258 27.42 8.21 -6.46
N LYS A 259 28.09 7.17 -5.95
CA LYS A 259 28.79 6.16 -6.77
C LYS A 259 27.92 4.97 -7.17
N ILE A 260 26.69 4.88 -6.66
CA ILE A 260 25.70 3.90 -7.12
C ILE A 260 25.13 4.42 -8.44
N THR A 261 25.74 3.98 -9.54
CA THR A 261 25.40 4.41 -10.91
C THR A 261 25.40 3.21 -11.85
N ALA A 262 24.76 3.35 -13.01
CA ALA A 262 24.86 2.35 -14.07
C ALA A 262 26.20 2.40 -14.83
N ARG A 263 27.14 3.27 -14.45
CA ARG A 263 28.42 3.52 -15.15
C ARG A 263 29.61 3.25 -14.21
N PRO A 264 29.92 1.98 -13.89
CA PRO A 264 31.04 1.66 -13.02
C PRO A 264 32.38 2.08 -13.64
N ASP A 265 33.35 2.48 -12.82
CA ASP A 265 34.68 2.93 -13.26
C ASP A 265 35.40 1.89 -14.16
N SER A 266 35.17 0.60 -13.90
CA SER A 266 35.76 -0.51 -14.66
C SER A 266 35.12 -0.76 -16.03
N PHE A 267 33.92 -0.21 -16.26
CA PHE A 267 33.19 -0.27 -17.52
C PHE A 267 32.15 0.86 -17.66
N PRO A 268 32.59 2.11 -17.93
CA PRO A 268 31.68 3.27 -17.96
C PRO A 268 30.63 3.22 -19.07
N LYS A 269 30.84 2.37 -20.09
CA LYS A 269 29.95 2.14 -21.24
C LYS A 269 28.91 1.05 -21.00
N LEU A 270 28.76 0.59 -19.76
CA LEU A 270 27.80 -0.45 -19.40
C LEU A 270 26.37 -0.15 -19.88
N PRO A 271 25.78 1.05 -19.72
CA PRO A 271 24.42 1.30 -20.18
C PRO A 271 24.26 1.16 -21.70
N GLU A 272 25.20 1.68 -22.47
CA GLU A 272 25.20 1.55 -23.94
C GLU A 272 25.39 0.10 -24.38
N ALA A 273 26.24 -0.66 -23.67
CA ALA A 273 26.45 -2.06 -23.96
C ALA A 273 25.22 -2.91 -23.65
N ILE A 274 24.51 -2.61 -22.56
CA ILE A 274 23.21 -3.22 -22.24
C ILE A 274 22.19 -2.89 -23.33
N ASP A 275 22.10 -1.63 -23.73
CA ASP A 275 21.18 -1.15 -24.77
C ASP A 275 21.41 -1.90 -26.10
N GLU A 276 22.67 -2.08 -26.50
CA GLU A 276 23.03 -2.87 -27.67
C GLU A 276 22.73 -4.36 -27.49
N SER A 277 23.04 -4.93 -26.33
CA SER A 277 22.81 -6.34 -26.01
C SER A 277 21.32 -6.70 -26.01
N CYS A 278 20.45 -5.79 -25.55
CA CYS A 278 19.00 -5.98 -25.54
C CYS A 278 18.38 -5.95 -26.95
N ARG A 279 18.96 -5.23 -27.91
CA ARG A 279 18.42 -5.10 -29.28
C ARG A 279 18.73 -6.27 -30.19
N ASP A 280 19.72 -7.09 -29.86
CA ASP A 280 20.10 -8.27 -30.63
C ASP A 280 19.74 -9.55 -29.87
N GLU A 281 18.79 -10.31 -30.39
CA GLU A 281 18.33 -11.57 -29.79
C GLU A 281 19.43 -12.63 -29.64
N ASN A 282 20.56 -12.49 -30.34
CA ASN A 282 21.70 -13.41 -30.26
C ASN A 282 22.74 -12.97 -29.22
N LYS A 283 22.59 -11.77 -28.66
CA LYS A 283 23.41 -11.23 -27.58
C LYS A 283 22.87 -11.65 -26.22
N TYR A 284 23.70 -11.52 -25.19
CA TYR A 284 23.42 -12.06 -23.86
C TYR A 284 22.08 -11.57 -23.30
N CYS A 285 21.81 -10.27 -23.34
CA CYS A 285 20.56 -9.71 -22.83
C CYS A 285 19.37 -10.08 -23.73
N GLY A 286 19.50 -9.93 -25.05
CA GLY A 286 18.44 -10.26 -26.00
C GLY A 286 18.05 -11.74 -25.99
N ALA A 287 19.00 -12.64 -25.79
CA ALA A 287 18.75 -14.08 -25.67
C ALA A 287 17.93 -14.41 -24.41
N ILE A 288 18.22 -13.75 -23.28
CA ILE A 288 17.43 -13.92 -22.04
C ILE A 288 16.01 -13.39 -22.27
N LEU A 289 15.87 -12.19 -22.84
CA LEU A 289 14.56 -11.58 -23.12
C LEU A 289 13.71 -12.45 -24.05
N LYS A 290 14.30 -13.00 -25.13
CA LYS A 290 13.62 -13.90 -26.05
C LYS A 290 13.09 -15.17 -25.39
N ALA A 291 13.79 -15.66 -24.37
CA ALA A 291 13.41 -16.87 -23.64
C ALA A 291 12.36 -16.62 -22.54
N LYS A 292 12.06 -15.34 -22.21
CA LYS A 292 11.10 -15.00 -21.15
C LYS A 292 9.66 -15.16 -21.63
N ASP A 293 8.89 -15.90 -20.83
CA ASP A 293 7.45 -16.11 -21.02
C ASP A 293 6.72 -16.13 -19.66
N THR A 294 7.22 -15.35 -18.69
CA THR A 294 6.71 -15.34 -17.31
C THR A 294 5.29 -14.80 -17.25
N PHE A 295 5.00 -13.71 -17.98
CA PHE A 295 3.73 -12.98 -17.90
C PHE A 295 2.88 -13.12 -19.18
N LYS A 296 3.31 -13.94 -20.15
CA LYS A 296 2.62 -14.25 -21.42
C LYS A 296 2.41 -13.08 -22.39
N ASP A 297 2.85 -11.88 -22.03
CA ASP A 297 2.96 -10.72 -22.93
C ASP A 297 4.46 -10.49 -23.24
N PRO A 298 4.87 -10.43 -24.53
CA PRO A 298 6.27 -10.24 -24.91
C PRO A 298 6.83 -8.89 -24.45
N THR A 299 5.98 -7.88 -24.23
CA THR A 299 6.35 -6.57 -23.70
C THR A 299 6.38 -6.54 -22.17
N GLU A 300 5.71 -7.49 -21.50
CA GLU A 300 5.84 -7.68 -20.05
C GLU A 300 7.07 -8.52 -19.73
N THR A 301 8.23 -8.10 -20.24
CA THR A 301 9.50 -8.77 -19.99
C THR A 301 10.55 -7.73 -19.64
N TYR A 302 11.39 -8.02 -18.66
CA TYR A 302 12.52 -7.17 -18.28
C TYR A 302 13.55 -8.06 -17.57
N LEU A 303 14.80 -7.60 -17.51
CA LEU A 303 15.85 -8.37 -16.83
C LEU A 303 15.91 -8.00 -15.35
N ARG A 304 16.08 -9.00 -14.48
CA ARG A 304 16.26 -8.87 -13.03
C ARG A 304 17.65 -9.34 -12.65
N ILE A 305 18.56 -8.40 -12.42
CA ILE A 305 19.97 -8.67 -12.09
C ILE A 305 20.17 -8.47 -10.59
N THR A 306 20.35 -9.56 -9.84
CA THR A 306 20.43 -9.49 -8.38
C THR A 306 21.82 -9.08 -7.89
N ILE A 307 21.86 -8.28 -6.81
CA ILE A 307 23.08 -7.75 -6.20
C ILE A 307 23.14 -8.22 -4.75
N GLY A 308 24.17 -9.00 -4.41
CA GLY A 308 24.34 -9.57 -3.07
C GLY A 308 23.50 -10.82 -2.82
N ASP A 309 23.33 -11.15 -1.55
CA ASP A 309 22.68 -12.38 -1.07
C ASP A 309 21.25 -12.12 -0.57
N ASN A 310 20.45 -13.19 -0.47
CA ASN A 310 19.14 -13.14 0.17
C ASN A 310 19.34 -13.08 1.69
N LEU A 311 18.86 -12.00 2.30
CA LEU A 311 18.98 -11.75 3.75
C LEU A 311 17.76 -12.24 4.55
N ALA A 312 16.78 -12.87 3.90
CA ALA A 312 15.51 -13.33 4.47
C ALA A 312 14.67 -12.22 5.15
N ASP A 313 14.94 -10.96 4.79
CA ASP A 313 14.20 -9.78 5.25
C ASP A 313 13.46 -9.06 4.11
N SER A 314 13.33 -9.71 2.94
CA SER A 314 12.63 -9.18 1.77
C SER A 314 12.09 -10.31 0.88
N PRO A 315 11.16 -10.01 -0.06
CA PRO A 315 10.80 -10.92 -1.14
C PRO A 315 11.99 -11.24 -2.06
N GLY A 316 12.75 -12.29 -1.72
CA GLY A 316 13.96 -12.70 -2.43
C GLY A 316 15.20 -11.89 -2.08
N ILE A 317 16.09 -11.65 -3.06
CA ILE A 317 17.31 -10.85 -2.85
C ILE A 317 16.93 -9.36 -2.75
N PRO A 318 17.34 -8.63 -1.70
CA PRO A 318 16.88 -7.27 -1.45
C PRO A 318 17.22 -6.27 -2.53
N TYR A 319 18.30 -6.43 -3.30
CA TYR A 319 18.74 -5.48 -4.32
C TYR A 319 18.67 -6.09 -5.72
N VAL A 320 17.92 -5.44 -6.61
CA VAL A 320 17.72 -5.89 -7.98
C VAL A 320 17.94 -4.72 -8.93
N MET A 321 18.94 -4.82 -9.80
CA MET A 321 19.06 -3.94 -10.96
C MET A 321 18.13 -4.47 -12.05
N GLU A 322 17.08 -3.71 -12.35
CA GLU A 322 16.12 -4.05 -13.39
C GLU A 322 16.42 -3.27 -14.67
N ILE A 323 16.44 -3.99 -15.79
CA ILE A 323 16.75 -3.44 -17.11
C ILE A 323 15.50 -3.57 -17.97
N TRP A 324 15.02 -2.42 -18.43
CA TRP A 324 13.78 -2.26 -19.17
C TRP A 324 14.12 -1.91 -20.63
N PRO A 325 13.99 -2.84 -21.58
CA PRO A 325 14.15 -2.50 -22.99
C PRO A 325 13.08 -1.51 -23.48
N PRO A 326 13.29 -0.85 -24.64
CA PRO A 326 12.30 0.05 -25.24
C PRO A 326 10.92 -0.61 -25.41
N GLY A 327 9.88 0.00 -24.85
CA GLY A 327 8.50 -0.50 -24.91
C GLY A 327 8.16 -1.62 -23.94
N HIS A 328 9.09 -2.02 -23.09
CA HIS A 328 8.87 -3.07 -22.10
C HIS A 328 8.30 -2.50 -20.78
N LYS A 329 7.52 -3.32 -20.08
CA LYS A 329 6.82 -2.96 -18.85
C LYS A 329 6.76 -4.12 -17.86
N SER A 330 6.33 -3.85 -16.63
CA SER A 330 5.84 -4.87 -15.71
C SER A 330 4.35 -5.12 -15.95
N PRO A 331 3.77 -6.25 -15.52
CA PRO A 331 2.32 -6.31 -15.29
C PRO A 331 1.91 -5.31 -14.19
N ILE A 332 0.61 -5.10 -14.01
CA ILE A 332 0.10 -4.43 -12.81
C ILE A 332 0.25 -5.40 -11.65
N HIS A 333 1.02 -5.02 -10.63
CA HIS A 333 1.39 -5.93 -9.54
C HIS A 333 1.53 -5.23 -8.19
N GLN A 334 1.57 -6.03 -7.12
CA GLN A 334 1.82 -5.63 -5.74
C GLN A 334 2.90 -6.49 -5.07
N HIS A 335 3.40 -6.03 -3.92
CA HIS A 335 4.65 -6.52 -3.32
C HIS A 335 4.45 -7.26 -1.98
N GLY A 336 3.24 -7.76 -1.70
CA GLY A 336 3.00 -8.57 -0.49
C GLY A 336 3.22 -7.76 0.80
N ASP A 337 2.78 -6.50 0.81
CA ASP A 337 2.98 -5.53 1.90
C ASP A 337 4.44 -5.11 2.17
N ALA A 338 5.43 -5.65 1.44
CA ALA A 338 6.82 -5.23 1.57
C ALA A 338 7.01 -3.75 1.19
N SER A 339 7.95 -3.09 1.87
CA SER A 339 8.43 -1.75 1.54
C SER A 339 9.46 -1.82 0.41
N ALA A 340 9.47 -0.84 -0.49
CA ALA A 340 10.49 -0.74 -1.53
C ALA A 340 10.89 0.69 -1.88
N VAL A 341 12.10 0.83 -2.41
CA VAL A 341 12.61 2.07 -3.02
C VAL A 341 13.12 1.75 -4.41
N ILE A 342 12.78 2.61 -5.37
CA ILE A 342 13.17 2.48 -6.78
C ILE A 342 13.94 3.73 -7.17
N ARG A 343 15.19 3.58 -7.56
CA ARG A 343 16.04 4.65 -8.08
C ARG A 343 16.33 4.42 -9.56
N VAL A 344 16.12 5.43 -10.40
CA VAL A 344 16.52 5.37 -11.81
C VAL A 344 18.03 5.59 -11.91
N LEU A 345 18.76 4.62 -12.47
CA LEU A 345 20.21 4.69 -12.66
C LEU A 345 20.62 5.13 -14.07
N TYR A 346 19.74 4.95 -15.06
CA TYR A 346 19.95 5.39 -16.44
C TYR A 346 18.62 5.47 -17.20
N GLY A 347 18.46 6.51 -18.02
CA GLY A 347 17.25 6.70 -18.83
C GLY A 347 16.07 7.25 -18.02
N LYS A 348 14.86 6.79 -18.36
CA LYS A 348 13.63 7.20 -17.69
C LYS A 348 12.58 6.08 -17.70
N ILE A 349 11.73 6.06 -16.69
CA ILE A 349 10.65 5.09 -16.54
C ILE A 349 9.35 5.83 -16.19
N GLN A 350 8.23 5.41 -16.79
CA GLN A 350 6.90 5.82 -16.38
C GLN A 350 6.41 4.91 -15.25
N VAL A 351 5.87 5.50 -14.19
CA VAL A 351 5.24 4.80 -13.07
C VAL A 351 3.77 5.15 -13.02
N SER A 352 2.92 4.13 -13.02
CA SER A 352 1.46 4.25 -12.92
C SER A 352 0.98 3.48 -11.68
N TRP A 353 0.02 4.03 -10.93
CA TRP A 353 -0.52 3.40 -9.72
C TRP A 353 -1.97 2.96 -9.91
N PHE A 354 -2.35 1.89 -9.21
CA PHE A 354 -3.68 1.32 -9.31
C PHE A 354 -4.28 1.08 -7.92
N ASP A 355 -5.58 0.86 -7.86
CA ASP A 355 -6.32 0.64 -6.63
C ASP A 355 -6.05 -0.71 -5.96
N LYS A 356 -6.02 -1.79 -6.75
CA LYS A 356 -5.89 -3.15 -6.25
C LYS A 356 -5.47 -4.13 -7.35
N VAL A 357 -4.98 -5.29 -6.91
CA VAL A 357 -4.81 -6.50 -7.73
C VAL A 357 -5.54 -7.63 -6.99
N GLU A 358 -6.82 -7.80 -7.34
CA GLU A 358 -7.73 -8.75 -6.72
C GLU A 358 -8.57 -9.48 -7.77
N GLU A 359 -8.80 -10.76 -7.56
CA GLU A 359 -9.55 -11.60 -8.51
C GLU A 359 -11.00 -11.10 -8.67
N GLY A 360 -11.49 -11.08 -9.91
CA GLY A 360 -12.85 -10.64 -10.24
C GLY A 360 -13.01 -9.12 -10.42
N SER A 361 -11.94 -8.33 -10.21
CA SER A 361 -11.97 -6.87 -10.38
C SER A 361 -10.80 -6.35 -11.20
N ASN A 362 -11.08 -5.53 -12.22
CA ASN A 362 -10.04 -4.92 -13.04
C ASN A 362 -9.39 -3.74 -12.32
N PRO A 363 -8.04 -3.68 -12.22
CA PRO A 363 -7.34 -2.55 -11.63
C PRO A 363 -7.71 -1.22 -12.27
N GLN A 364 -7.95 -0.19 -11.46
CA GLN A 364 -8.26 1.16 -11.91
C GLN A 364 -7.08 2.10 -11.66
N LEU A 365 -6.73 2.89 -12.67
CA LEU A 365 -5.64 3.87 -12.58
C LEU A 365 -5.96 4.94 -11.52
N ILE A 366 -4.98 5.25 -10.68
CA ILE A 366 -5.05 6.29 -9.65
C ILE A 366 -4.15 7.44 -10.06
N GLY A 367 -4.74 8.63 -10.14
CA GLY A 367 -4.01 9.85 -10.46
C GLY A 367 -3.40 9.82 -11.86
N ASN A 368 -2.34 10.60 -12.05
CA ASN A 368 -1.61 10.66 -13.31
C ASN A 368 -0.31 9.87 -13.19
N PRO A 369 0.13 9.18 -14.26
CA PRO A 369 1.45 8.58 -14.30
C PRO A 369 2.55 9.62 -14.10
N VAL A 370 3.65 9.19 -13.48
CA VAL A 370 4.84 10.02 -13.24
C VAL A 370 6.02 9.49 -14.03
N ILE A 371 6.77 10.37 -14.67
CA ILE A 371 8.02 10.03 -15.35
C ILE A 371 9.17 10.28 -14.38
N LEU A 372 9.93 9.24 -14.06
CA LEU A 372 11.15 9.31 -13.27
C LEU A 372 12.35 9.25 -14.20
N GLU A 373 13.22 10.26 -14.12
CA GLU A 373 14.47 10.34 -14.86
C GLU A 373 15.65 9.90 -13.98
N GLU A 374 16.82 9.72 -14.60
CA GLU A 374 18.07 9.37 -13.91
C GLU A 374 18.28 10.19 -12.62
N GLY A 375 18.57 9.47 -11.53
CA GLY A 375 18.77 10.04 -10.20
C GLY A 375 17.48 10.21 -9.39
N LYS A 376 16.29 10.24 -10.02
CA LYS A 376 15.02 10.33 -9.29
C LYS A 376 14.68 9.02 -8.60
N VAL A 377 13.97 9.15 -7.49
CA VAL A 377 13.63 8.05 -6.59
C VAL A 377 12.13 8.07 -6.32
N THR A 378 11.52 6.90 -6.35
CA THR A 378 10.16 6.65 -5.83
C THR A 378 10.21 5.56 -4.77
N TRP A 379 9.10 5.38 -4.07
CA TRP A 379 8.96 4.40 -3.01
C TRP A 379 7.57 3.75 -3.04
N LEU A 380 7.44 2.66 -2.29
CA LEU A 380 6.18 2.04 -1.93
C LEU A 380 6.27 1.48 -0.52
N GLY A 381 5.15 1.46 0.18
CA GLY A 381 5.02 0.85 1.51
C GLY A 381 3.63 0.28 1.64
N LYS A 382 3.33 -0.47 2.70
CA LYS A 382 2.08 -1.25 2.84
C LYS A 382 0.78 -0.49 2.52
N ASP A 383 0.76 0.84 2.73
CA ASP A 383 -0.44 1.67 2.58
C ASP A 383 -0.47 2.56 1.34
N GLN A 384 0.67 2.72 0.66
CA GLN A 384 0.79 3.63 -0.47
C GLN A 384 1.67 3.02 -1.56
N TYR A 385 1.22 3.17 -2.80
CA TYR A 385 1.99 2.82 -4.00
C TYR A 385 2.33 1.32 -4.16
N GLN A 386 1.77 0.43 -3.32
CA GLN A 386 1.92 -1.02 -3.43
C GLN A 386 1.61 -1.54 -4.83
N VAL A 387 0.49 -1.09 -5.39
CA VAL A 387 -0.03 -1.57 -6.66
C VAL A 387 0.39 -0.62 -7.77
N HIS A 388 1.27 -1.06 -8.66
CA HIS A 388 1.80 -0.21 -9.71
C HIS A 388 2.24 -0.97 -10.96
N GLN A 389 2.59 -0.19 -11.98
CA GLN A 389 3.23 -0.65 -13.21
C GLN A 389 4.40 0.29 -13.56
N LEU A 390 5.52 -0.30 -13.95
CA LEU A 390 6.64 0.43 -14.55
C LEU A 390 6.67 0.15 -16.05
N GLU A 391 6.87 1.19 -16.85
CA GLU A 391 6.94 1.09 -18.31
C GLU A 391 8.06 1.98 -18.87
N ASN A 392 8.90 1.41 -19.73
CA ASN A 392 9.89 2.17 -20.48
C ASN A 392 9.28 2.64 -21.82
N THR A 393 8.79 3.87 -21.84
CA THR A 393 8.21 4.51 -23.02
C THR A 393 9.26 5.17 -23.94
N SER A 394 10.56 4.95 -23.70
CA SER A 394 11.65 5.54 -24.47
C SER A 394 12.22 4.59 -25.53
N ASN A 395 13.11 5.11 -26.39
CA ASN A 395 13.74 4.35 -27.49
C ASN A 395 15.07 3.69 -27.08
N THR A 396 15.49 3.86 -25.83
CA THR A 396 16.70 3.26 -25.24
C THR A 396 16.33 2.47 -24.00
N VAL A 397 17.20 1.58 -23.53
CA VAL A 397 17.00 0.93 -22.24
C VAL A 397 16.87 1.96 -21.10
N CYS A 398 16.03 1.62 -20.13
CA CYS A 398 16.04 2.23 -18.80
C CYS A 398 16.65 1.23 -17.82
N ILE A 399 17.40 1.71 -16.83
CA ILE A 399 17.99 0.88 -15.78
C ILE A 399 17.55 1.46 -14.45
N THR A 400 16.91 0.65 -13.62
CA THR A 400 16.50 1.01 -12.26
C THR A 400 17.21 0.11 -11.25
N LEU A 401 17.50 0.65 -10.07
CA LEU A 401 17.83 -0.14 -8.89
C LEU A 401 16.60 -0.17 -7.99
N GLN A 402 16.03 -1.36 -7.83
CA GLN A 402 14.94 -1.64 -6.93
C GLN A 402 15.50 -2.30 -5.68
N CYS A 403 15.00 -1.91 -4.51
CA CYS A 403 15.28 -2.65 -3.30
C CYS A 403 14.08 -2.79 -2.39
N TYR A 404 13.98 -3.93 -1.72
CA TYR A 404 12.80 -4.37 -0.97
C TYR A 404 13.17 -4.76 0.46
N GLN A 405 12.23 -4.59 1.39
CA GLN A 405 12.35 -5.08 2.76
C GLN A 405 10.97 -5.21 3.41
N PHE A 406 10.77 -6.23 4.25
CA PHE A 406 9.63 -6.29 5.15
C PHE A 406 9.75 -5.20 6.24
N ASP A 407 8.61 -4.65 6.66
CA ASP A 407 8.55 -3.71 7.78
C ASP A 407 8.74 -4.47 9.12
N ASP A 408 9.26 -3.80 10.16
CA ASP A 408 9.54 -4.43 11.47
C ASP A 408 8.28 -5.03 12.14
N ASP A 409 7.10 -4.51 11.78
CA ASP A 409 5.79 -4.95 12.27
C ASP A 409 5.11 -6.00 11.37
N ASP A 410 5.74 -6.38 10.25
CA ASP A 410 5.31 -7.52 9.46
C ASP A 410 5.67 -8.84 10.18
N ARG A 411 4.72 -9.77 10.16
CA ARG A 411 4.83 -11.11 10.77
C ARG A 411 4.50 -12.22 9.79
N VAL A 412 4.01 -11.88 8.60
CA VAL A 412 3.65 -12.82 7.54
C VAL A 412 4.85 -13.02 6.62
N HIS A 413 5.57 -11.92 6.29
CA HIS A 413 6.70 -11.94 5.36
C HIS A 413 6.33 -12.63 4.04
N ASP A 414 5.31 -12.11 3.34
CA ASP A 414 4.88 -12.69 2.07
C ASP A 414 5.96 -12.50 0.99
N GLU A 415 6.68 -13.58 0.68
CA GLU A 415 7.79 -13.55 -0.28
C GLU A 415 7.34 -13.43 -1.75
N ALA A 416 6.05 -13.25 -2.00
CA ALA A 416 5.49 -13.24 -3.34
C ALA A 416 5.02 -11.86 -3.79
N PHE A 417 5.15 -11.64 -5.09
CA PHE A 417 4.43 -10.57 -5.78
C PHE A 417 3.16 -11.13 -6.38
N TYR A 418 2.12 -10.30 -6.41
CA TYR A 418 0.85 -10.67 -7.02
C TYR A 418 0.54 -9.73 -8.15
N TRP A 419 0.19 -10.29 -9.30
CA TRP A 419 -0.03 -9.53 -10.53
C TRP A 419 -1.35 -9.94 -11.20
N MET A 420 -1.88 -9.03 -12.00
CA MET A 420 -3.11 -9.26 -12.77
C MET A 420 -2.77 -9.67 -14.19
N ASP A 421 -3.31 -10.80 -14.66
CA ASP A 421 -3.18 -11.19 -16.06
C ASP A 421 -4.23 -10.50 -16.96
N ASN A 422 -4.05 -10.66 -18.28
CA ASN A 422 -4.95 -10.10 -19.29
C ASN A 422 -6.37 -10.70 -19.27
N GLN A 423 -6.60 -11.77 -18.49
CA GLN A 423 -7.92 -12.38 -18.28
C GLN A 423 -8.58 -11.92 -16.96
N GLY A 424 -7.89 -11.11 -16.17
CA GLY A 424 -8.39 -10.64 -14.87
C GLY A 424 -8.18 -11.62 -13.72
N HIS A 425 -7.28 -12.60 -13.87
CA HIS A 425 -6.88 -13.48 -12.77
C HIS A 425 -5.67 -12.92 -12.01
N ARG A 426 -5.75 -13.06 -10.68
CA ARG A 426 -4.65 -12.75 -9.78
C ARG A 426 -3.67 -13.92 -9.75
N ASN A 427 -2.44 -13.67 -10.17
CA ASN A 427 -1.39 -14.66 -10.27
C ASN A 427 -0.27 -14.39 -9.26
N LYS A 428 0.39 -15.44 -8.80
CA LYS A 428 1.52 -15.38 -7.87
C LYS A 428 2.84 -15.42 -8.65
N PHE A 429 3.77 -14.54 -8.33
CA PHE A 429 5.14 -14.53 -8.84
C PHE A 429 6.12 -14.58 -7.68
N ILE A 430 7.03 -15.54 -7.68
CA ILE A 430 8.14 -15.60 -6.73
C ILE A 430 9.33 -14.89 -7.37
N PRO A 431 9.82 -13.78 -6.77
CA PRO A 431 10.94 -13.03 -7.31
C PRO A 431 12.16 -13.92 -7.55
N ASN A 432 12.73 -13.83 -8.75
CA ASN A 432 13.91 -14.59 -9.17
C ASN A 432 14.99 -13.68 -9.78
N SER A 433 16.08 -14.29 -10.23
CA SER A 433 17.24 -13.64 -10.83
C SER A 433 17.52 -14.21 -12.21
N ASP A 434 17.76 -13.34 -13.19
CA ASP A 434 18.28 -13.74 -14.50
C ASP A 434 19.81 -13.88 -14.48
N SER A 435 20.49 -13.13 -13.61
CA SER A 435 21.94 -13.18 -13.44
C SER A 435 22.37 -12.45 -12.16
N ALA A 436 23.47 -12.90 -11.56
CA ALA A 436 24.14 -12.12 -10.52
C ALA A 436 24.93 -10.96 -11.16
N TYR A 437 24.93 -9.79 -10.53
CA TYR A 437 25.54 -8.56 -11.07
C TYR A 437 26.98 -8.73 -11.61
N GLY A 438 27.86 -9.39 -10.85
CA GLY A 438 29.26 -9.58 -11.28
C GLY A 438 29.37 -10.39 -12.59
N LEU A 439 28.61 -11.47 -12.71
CA LEU A 439 28.57 -12.30 -13.92
C LEU A 439 27.93 -11.53 -15.08
N PHE A 440 26.84 -10.81 -14.82
CA PHE A 440 26.16 -10.00 -15.81
C PHE A 440 27.10 -8.96 -16.44
N VAL A 441 27.77 -8.15 -15.61
CA VAL A 441 28.70 -7.11 -16.08
C VAL A 441 29.84 -7.73 -16.89
N GLN A 442 30.38 -8.88 -16.45
CA GLN A 442 31.42 -9.58 -17.19
C GLN A 442 30.93 -10.02 -18.58
N LYS A 443 29.75 -10.65 -18.67
CA LYS A 443 29.20 -11.14 -19.95
C LYS A 443 28.93 -10.01 -20.94
N VAL A 444 28.30 -8.94 -20.48
CA VAL A 444 27.99 -7.77 -21.33
C VAL A 444 29.29 -7.07 -21.76
N LYS A 445 30.30 -6.98 -20.88
CA LYS A 445 31.61 -6.42 -21.22
C LYS A 445 32.34 -7.25 -22.28
N ASP A 446 32.41 -8.57 -22.09
CA ASP A 446 33.07 -9.48 -23.04
C ASP A 446 32.40 -9.41 -24.43
N GLU A 447 31.08 -9.26 -24.47
CA GLU A 447 30.31 -9.07 -25.70
C GLU A 447 30.62 -7.72 -26.36
N TRP A 448 30.55 -6.63 -25.59
CA TRP A 448 30.84 -5.28 -26.05
C TRP A 448 32.23 -5.16 -26.66
N GLU A 449 33.25 -5.68 -25.97
CA GLU A 449 34.63 -5.67 -26.44
C GLU A 449 34.82 -6.49 -27.73
N LYS A 450 34.06 -7.56 -27.95
CA LYS A 450 34.11 -8.31 -29.22
C LYS A 450 33.49 -7.53 -30.37
N SER A 451 32.34 -6.88 -30.13
CA SER A 451 31.64 -6.09 -31.17
C SER A 451 32.37 -4.80 -31.54
N HIS A 452 33.22 -4.28 -30.66
CA HIS A 452 33.94 -3.01 -30.84
C HIS A 452 35.47 -3.16 -30.93
N ARG A 453 35.98 -4.37 -31.16
CA ARG A 453 37.39 -4.57 -31.55
C ARG A 453 37.58 -4.01 -32.97
N ALA A 454 38.50 -3.05 -33.08
CA ALA A 454 38.95 -2.49 -34.35
C ALA A 454 39.70 -3.51 -35.21
#